data_AF-A0A6B3F025-F1
#
_entry.id   AF-A0A6B3F025-F1
#
_cell.length_a   1.000
_cell.length_b   1.000
_cell.length_c   1.000
_cell.angle_alpha   90.00
_cell.angle_beta   90.00
_cell.angle_gamma   90.00
#
_symmetry.space_group_name_H-M   'P 1'
#
loop_
_entity.id
_entity.type
_entity.pdbx_description
1 polymer ?
#
loop_
_entity_poly.entity_id
_entity_poly.type
_entity_poly.pdbx_seq_one_letter_code
_entity_poly.pdbx_strand_id
1 'polypeptide(L)'
;DTCSFGYPTLFEVDGSYVLLTEADVDGRYSGSHLDHKDGATAYSVALADDEPVTSPGPLSTPWRTAIVGSLDTLVGSTLVDDLAPPSRVRDTSWIRPGTDDWSWLSDTNSPGDFDRQRDFV
;
A
#
# COMPACT_ATOMS: atom_id res chain seq x y z
N ASP A 1 -1.36 -16.14 -21.05
CA ASP A 1 -1.60 -16.24 -19.60
C ASP A 1 -1.87 -14.87 -19.00
N THR A 2 -2.42 -14.79 -17.78
CA THR A 2 -2.61 -13.52 -17.03
C THR A 2 -1.67 -13.50 -15.83
N CYS A 3 -0.97 -12.39 -15.62
CA CYS A 3 -0.11 -12.15 -14.46
C CYS A 3 -0.66 -10.99 -13.63
N SER A 4 -0.53 -11.10 -12.31
CA SER A 4 -1.04 -10.14 -11.34
C SER A 4 0.12 -9.39 -10.65
N PHE A 5 -0.06 -8.10 -10.42
CA PHE A 5 0.95 -7.19 -9.84
C PHE A 5 0.31 -6.35 -8.73
N GLY A 6 0.80 -6.51 -7.50
CA GLY A 6 0.36 -5.68 -6.37
C GLY A 6 0.91 -4.26 -6.45
N TYR A 7 0.22 -3.33 -5.79
CA TYR A 7 0.67 -1.95 -5.66
C TYR A 7 1.80 -1.78 -4.62
N PRO A 8 2.62 -0.72 -4.76
CA PRO A 8 2.66 0.21 -5.88
C PRO A 8 3.37 -0.40 -7.11
N THR A 9 2.91 -0.06 -8.31
CA THR A 9 3.46 -0.59 -9.58
C THR A 9 4.07 0.53 -10.41
N LEU A 10 5.38 0.44 -10.68
CA LEU A 10 6.14 1.45 -11.42
C LEU A 10 6.32 1.07 -12.89
N PHE A 11 6.09 2.03 -13.77
CA PHE A 11 6.34 1.93 -15.21
C PHE A 11 7.31 3.02 -15.66
N GLU A 12 8.20 2.70 -16.59
CA GLU A 12 8.95 3.68 -17.37
C GLU A 12 8.30 3.80 -18.75
N VAL A 13 7.98 5.03 -19.15
CA VAL A 13 7.32 5.36 -20.42
C VAL A 13 8.04 6.55 -21.03
N ASP A 14 8.73 6.32 -22.16
CA ASP A 14 9.43 7.34 -22.94
C ASP A 14 10.35 8.26 -22.09
N GLY A 15 11.07 7.67 -21.13
CA GLY A 15 11.99 8.38 -20.23
C GLY A 15 11.32 9.16 -19.09
N SER A 16 10.00 9.01 -18.92
CA SER A 16 9.25 9.43 -17.73
C SER A 16 8.81 8.21 -16.92
N TYR A 17 8.42 8.41 -15.67
CA TYR A 17 7.93 7.35 -14.80
C TYR A 17 6.46 7.55 -14.42
N VAL A 18 5.74 6.45 -14.28
CA VAL A 18 4.35 6.40 -13.78
C VAL A 18 4.28 5.39 -12.65
N LEU A 19 3.96 5.85 -11.44
CA LEU A 19 3.68 4.99 -10.28
C LEU A 19 2.17 4.88 -10.09
N LEU A 20 1.63 3.68 -10.30
CA LEU A 20 0.23 3.36 -10.05
C LEU A 20 0.07 2.81 -8.62
N THR A 21 -0.88 3.36 -7.87
CA THR A 21 -1.25 2.90 -6.53
C THR A 21 -2.66 3.36 -6.16
N GLU A 22 -3.13 3.04 -4.96
CA GLU A 22 -4.44 3.42 -4.43
C GLU A 22 -4.35 4.23 -3.13
N ALA A 23 -5.40 5.00 -2.83
CA ALA A 23 -5.53 5.80 -1.60
C ALA A 23 -6.97 5.73 -1.06
N ASP A 24 -7.17 5.96 0.24
CA ASP A 24 -8.46 5.77 0.96
C ASP A 24 -9.00 4.32 0.90
N VAL A 25 -8.12 3.32 1.01
CA VAL A 25 -8.51 1.91 1.21
C VAL A 25 -8.75 1.68 2.70
N ASP A 26 -10.00 1.87 3.16
CA ASP A 26 -10.34 1.88 4.59
C ASP A 26 -11.21 0.70 5.06
N GLY A 27 -11.29 -0.36 4.24
CA GLY A 27 -12.07 -1.57 4.53
C GLY A 27 -13.53 -1.53 4.07
N ARG A 28 -14.04 -0.38 3.59
CA ARG A 28 -15.35 -0.31 2.90
C ARG A 28 -15.33 -0.90 1.48
N TYR A 29 -14.15 -1.08 0.92
CA TYR A 29 -13.91 -1.64 -0.41
C TYR A 29 -12.72 -2.60 -0.33
N SER A 30 -12.69 -3.67 -1.14
CA SER A 30 -11.55 -4.59 -1.19
C SER A 30 -10.33 -3.89 -1.77
N GLY A 31 -9.13 -4.24 -1.28
CA GLY A 31 -7.88 -3.80 -1.93
C GLY A 31 -7.83 -4.29 -3.37
N SER A 32 -7.01 -3.65 -4.20
CA SER A 32 -6.93 -4.00 -5.61
C SER A 32 -5.50 -4.26 -6.08
N HIS A 33 -5.38 -4.88 -7.25
CA HIS A 33 -4.11 -5.13 -7.92
C HIS A 33 -4.29 -4.97 -9.44
N LEU A 34 -3.17 -5.01 -10.17
CA LEU A 34 -3.18 -4.93 -11.62
C LEU A 34 -3.03 -6.31 -12.25
N ASP A 35 -3.95 -6.65 -13.14
CA ASP A 35 -3.85 -7.82 -14.00
C ASP A 35 -3.35 -7.43 -15.39
N HIS A 36 -2.46 -8.26 -15.93
CA HIS A 36 -1.94 -8.13 -17.27
C HIS A 36 -2.08 -9.45 -18.02
N LYS A 37 -2.81 -9.41 -19.13
CA LYS A 37 -2.88 -10.53 -20.05
C LYS A 37 -1.70 -10.46 -21.02
N ASP A 38 -0.99 -11.57 -21.17
CA ASP A 38 0.12 -11.68 -22.12
C ASP A 38 -0.29 -11.24 -23.55
N GLY A 39 0.56 -10.43 -24.17
CA GLY A 39 0.33 -9.79 -25.45
C GLY A 39 -0.64 -8.61 -25.44
N ALA A 40 -1.22 -8.23 -24.30
CA ALA A 40 -2.03 -7.02 -24.19
C ALA A 40 -1.16 -5.77 -24.02
N THR A 41 -1.73 -4.61 -24.33
CA THR A 41 -1.09 -3.29 -24.09
C THR A 41 -1.61 -2.61 -22.83
N ALA A 42 -2.58 -3.22 -22.14
CA ALA A 42 -3.30 -2.63 -21.03
C ALA A 42 -3.17 -3.50 -19.77
N TYR A 43 -3.33 -2.84 -18.62
CA TYR A 43 -3.54 -3.46 -17.33
C TYR A 43 -4.98 -3.21 -16.90
N SER A 44 -5.62 -4.19 -16.27
CA SER A 44 -6.94 -4.06 -15.67
C SER A 44 -6.84 -4.07 -14.14
N VAL A 45 -7.71 -3.33 -13.48
CA VAL A 45 -7.83 -3.40 -12.02
C VAL A 45 -8.65 -4.64 -11.65
N ALA A 46 -8.08 -5.51 -10.83
CA ALA A 46 -8.75 -6.67 -10.23
C ALA A 46 -8.81 -6.49 -8.70
N LEU A 47 -9.81 -7.07 -8.04
CA LEU A 47 -9.95 -7.01 -6.57
C LEU A 47 -9.15 -8.15 -5.95
N ALA A 48 -8.60 -7.94 -4.76
CA ALA A 48 -7.72 -8.91 -4.10
C ALA A 48 -8.35 -10.31 -3.93
N ASP A 49 -9.67 -10.35 -3.73
CA ASP A 49 -10.42 -11.58 -3.48
C ASP A 49 -11.23 -12.07 -4.69
N ASP A 50 -11.15 -11.39 -5.85
CA ASP A 50 -11.98 -11.63 -7.05
C ASP A 50 -13.51 -11.61 -6.82
N GLU A 51 -13.96 -11.09 -5.68
CA GLU A 51 -15.37 -11.00 -5.31
C GLU A 51 -15.90 -9.55 -5.41
N PRO A 52 -17.17 -9.35 -5.82
CA PRO A 52 -17.75 -8.03 -5.93
C PRO A 52 -17.96 -7.40 -4.54
N VAL A 53 -17.59 -6.12 -4.40
CA VAL A 53 -17.92 -5.34 -3.21
C VAL A 53 -19.41 -5.00 -3.21
N THR A 54 -20.11 -5.39 -2.14
CA THR A 54 -21.54 -5.07 -1.94
C THR A 54 -21.73 -3.94 -0.94
N SER A 55 -22.73 -3.08 -1.17
CA SER A 55 -23.06 -1.96 -0.30
C SER A 55 -24.58 -1.77 -0.23
N PRO A 56 -25.16 -1.48 0.96
CA PRO A 56 -26.59 -1.21 1.11
C PRO A 56 -26.99 0.18 0.59
N GLY A 57 -26.03 1.04 0.22
CA GLY A 57 -26.25 2.39 -0.28
C GLY A 57 -25.22 2.79 -1.35
N PRO A 58 -25.12 4.09 -1.70
CA PRO A 58 -24.14 4.57 -2.67
C PRO A 58 -22.73 4.09 -2.34
N LEU A 59 -22.06 3.52 -3.33
CA LEU A 59 -20.71 3.01 -3.20
C LEU A 59 -19.74 3.98 -3.88
N SER A 60 -18.69 4.36 -3.16
CA SER A 60 -17.53 5.06 -3.72
C SER A 60 -16.34 4.12 -3.63
N THR A 61 -15.54 4.06 -4.68
CA THR A 61 -14.31 3.30 -4.66
C THR A 61 -13.19 4.13 -4.01
N PRO A 62 -12.11 3.51 -3.52
CA PRO A 62 -10.86 4.20 -3.22
C PRO A 62 -10.36 5.04 -4.42
N TRP A 63 -9.42 5.95 -4.20
CA TRP A 63 -8.78 6.65 -5.31
C TRP A 63 -7.86 5.70 -6.07
N ARG A 64 -7.86 5.78 -7.42
CA ARG A 64 -6.84 5.16 -8.26
C ARG A 64 -5.90 6.27 -8.69
N THR A 65 -4.63 6.15 -8.32
CA THR A 65 -3.67 7.23 -8.44
C THR A 65 -2.61 6.88 -9.49
N ALA A 66 -2.20 7.90 -10.26
CA ALA A 66 -1.06 7.82 -11.15
C ALA A 66 -0.16 9.02 -10.83
N ILE A 67 1.00 8.75 -10.23
CA ILE A 67 2.02 9.76 -9.97
C ILE A 67 2.98 9.73 -11.17
N VAL A 68 3.07 10.83 -11.92
CA VAL A 68 3.78 10.89 -13.20
C VAL A 68 4.89 11.94 -13.14
N GLY A 69 6.12 11.57 -13.48
CA GLY A 69 7.24 12.49 -13.49
C GLY A 69 8.61 11.82 -13.48
N SER A 70 9.63 12.52 -12.96
CA SER A 70 10.94 11.94 -12.67
C SER A 70 10.89 11.06 -11.42
N LEU A 71 11.93 10.26 -11.18
CA LEU A 71 12.05 9.50 -9.93
C LEU A 71 12.00 10.40 -8.70
N ASP A 72 12.62 11.60 -8.76
CA ASP A 72 12.57 12.57 -7.66
C ASP A 72 11.14 13.05 -7.39
N THR A 73 10.34 13.29 -8.44
CA THR A 73 8.92 13.62 -8.30
C THR A 73 8.13 12.50 -7.66
N LEU A 74 8.39 11.25 -8.06
CA LEU A 74 7.70 10.08 -7.53
C LEU A 74 8.04 9.86 -6.05
N VAL A 75 9.33 9.87 -5.69
CA VAL A 75 9.81 9.67 -4.32
C VAL A 75 9.35 10.80 -3.39
N GLY A 76 9.31 12.04 -3.88
CA GLY A 76 8.87 13.21 -3.11
C GLY A 76 7.36 13.45 -3.09
N SER A 77 6.56 12.60 -3.76
CA SER A 77 5.12 12.80 -3.87
C SER A 77 4.39 12.49 -2.56
N THR A 78 3.42 13.34 -2.20
CA THR A 78 2.49 13.14 -1.08
C THR A 78 1.08 12.77 -1.55
N LEU A 79 0.87 12.51 -2.85
CA LEU A 79 -0.47 12.38 -3.45
C LEU A 79 -1.36 11.32 -2.77
N VAL A 80 -0.76 10.22 -2.28
CA VAL A 80 -1.50 9.17 -1.57
C VAL A 80 -2.07 9.70 -0.24
N ASP A 81 -1.26 10.46 0.51
CA ASP A 81 -1.68 11.09 1.76
C ASP A 81 -2.66 12.25 1.54
N ASP A 82 -2.43 13.04 0.48
CA ASP A 82 -3.30 14.18 0.12
C ASP A 82 -4.73 13.75 -0.25
N LEU A 83 -4.89 12.51 -0.75
CA LEU A 83 -6.18 11.91 -1.09
C LEU A 83 -6.80 11.11 0.06
N ALA A 84 -6.04 10.83 1.12
CA ALA A 84 -6.52 10.11 2.28
C ALA A 84 -7.45 11.00 3.14
N PRO A 85 -8.43 10.40 3.84
CA PRO A 85 -9.24 11.16 4.79
C PRO A 85 -8.38 11.69 5.94
N PRO A 86 -8.76 12.84 6.55
CA PRO A 86 -8.04 13.36 7.70
C PRO A 86 -8.07 12.38 8.87
N SER A 87 -7.06 12.47 9.75
CA SER A 87 -6.96 11.64 10.95
C SER A 87 -8.25 11.66 11.77
N ARG A 88 -8.69 10.47 12.18
CA ARG A 88 -9.80 10.28 13.13
C ARG A 88 -9.32 10.26 14.59
N VAL A 89 -8.00 10.26 14.82
CA VAL A 89 -7.38 10.30 16.16
C VAL A 89 -7.09 11.74 16.53
N ARG A 90 -7.73 12.23 17.60
CA ARG A 90 -7.66 13.64 18.02
C ARG A 90 -6.41 13.98 18.83
N ASP A 91 -6.00 13.09 19.74
CA ASP A 91 -4.79 13.25 20.54
C ASP A 91 -3.76 12.20 20.10
N THR A 92 -2.68 12.68 19.50
CA THR A 92 -1.55 11.87 19.02
C THR A 92 -0.29 12.06 19.87
N SER A 93 -0.38 12.75 21.02
CA SER A 93 0.79 13.05 21.88
C SER A 93 1.46 11.81 22.50
N TRP A 94 0.73 10.70 22.55
CA TRP A 94 1.23 9.40 23.01
C TRP A 94 1.98 8.63 21.91
N ILE A 95 1.82 8.98 20.63
CA ILE A 95 2.54 8.37 19.51
C ILE A 95 3.95 8.93 19.49
N ARG A 96 4.94 8.10 19.82
CA ARG A 96 6.36 8.48 19.88
C ARG A 96 7.17 7.62 18.91
N PRO A 97 7.44 8.09 17.67
CA PRO A 97 8.31 7.39 16.74
C PRO A 97 9.74 7.26 17.31
N GLY A 98 10.43 6.18 16.94
CA GLY A 98 11.79 5.90 17.41
C GLY A 98 12.39 4.68 16.73
N THR A 99 13.53 4.25 17.25
CA THR A 99 14.21 3.00 16.84
C THR A 99 13.86 1.87 17.79
N ASP A 100 13.88 0.63 17.28
CA ASP A 100 13.60 -0.60 18.03
C ASP A 100 14.73 -1.62 17.81
N ASP A 101 15.05 -2.41 18.84
CA ASP A 101 15.97 -3.54 18.72
C ASP A 101 15.18 -4.83 18.48
N TRP A 102 14.96 -5.15 17.20
CA TRP A 102 13.99 -6.16 16.81
C TRP A 102 14.58 -7.57 16.82
N SER A 103 14.55 -8.20 17.99
CA SER A 103 15.16 -9.52 18.24
C SER A 103 14.75 -10.62 17.25
N TRP A 104 13.50 -10.61 16.75
CA TRP A 104 13.00 -11.61 15.80
C TRP A 104 13.84 -11.72 14.53
N LEU A 105 14.38 -10.60 14.06
CA LEU A 105 15.15 -10.56 12.82
C LEU A 105 16.47 -11.34 12.97
N SER A 106 17.09 -11.28 14.15
CA SER A 106 18.34 -11.99 14.47
C SER A 106 18.11 -13.39 15.05
N ASP A 107 17.02 -13.60 15.78
CA ASP A 107 16.60 -14.88 16.35
C ASP A 107 15.09 -15.02 16.23
N THR A 108 14.64 -15.74 15.19
CA THR A 108 13.23 -15.90 14.84
C THR A 108 12.35 -16.46 15.97
N ASN A 109 12.92 -17.19 16.93
CA ASN A 109 12.17 -17.74 18.05
C ASN A 109 12.17 -16.83 19.29
N SER A 110 12.96 -15.76 19.31
CA SER A 110 13.05 -14.86 20.45
C SER A 110 11.72 -14.21 20.87
N PRO A 111 10.74 -13.91 19.99
CA PRO A 111 9.50 -13.24 20.43
C PRO A 111 8.68 -14.03 21.44
N GLY A 112 8.78 -15.36 21.40
CA GLY A 112 8.06 -16.24 22.32
C GLY A 112 8.84 -16.56 23.60
N ASP A 113 10.08 -16.10 23.75
CA ASP A 113 10.98 -16.48 24.84
C ASP A 113 11.31 -15.27 25.71
N PHE A 114 10.84 -15.29 26.96
CA PHE A 114 11.03 -14.20 27.92
C PHE A 114 12.51 -13.93 28.22
N ASP A 115 13.32 -14.98 28.39
CA ASP A 115 14.72 -14.81 28.75
C ASP A 115 15.51 -14.21 27.59
N ARG A 116 15.15 -14.56 26.35
CA ARG A 116 15.76 -13.96 25.16
C ARG A 116 15.35 -12.51 24.93
N GLN A 117 14.10 -12.15 25.20
CA GLN A 117 13.67 -10.74 25.09
C GLN A 117 14.46 -9.83 26.04
N ARG A 118 14.91 -10.34 27.18
CA ARG A 118 15.72 -9.57 28.13
C ARG A 118 17.07 -9.11 27.58
N ASP A 119 17.60 -9.77 26.57
CA ASP A 119 18.88 -9.39 25.97
C ASP A 119 18.76 -8.13 25.07
N PHE A 120 17.53 -7.70 24.75
CA PHE A 120 17.20 -6.61 23.82
C PHE A 120 16.51 -5.40 24.50
N VAL A 121 16.45 -5.38 25.85
CA VAL A 121 15.81 -4.31 26.66
C VAL A 121 16.72 -3.69 27.71
#